data_AF-A0A965YBX2-F1
#
_entry.id   AF-A0A965YBX2-F1
#
_cell.length_a   1.000
_cell.length_b   1.000
_cell.length_c   1.000
_cell.angle_alpha   90.00
_cell.angle_beta   90.00
_cell.angle_gamma   90.00
#
_symmetry.space_group_name_H-M   'P 1'
#
loop_
_entity.id
_entity.type
_entity.pdbx_description
1 polymer ?
#
loop_
_entity_poly.entity_id
_entity_poly.type
_entity_poly.pdbx_seq_one_letter_code
_entity_poly.pdbx_strand_id
1 'polypeptide(L)'
;MNDIDKKYLDAIKNNNLEEADEIIKQVAYNNGYKTKAYHGTNANFNVFKAQIGKAIWFTEDKTLIERGEVGASGKGKIISVYLRTENPAGWNEYEKLGEGQIINMGFDSVKLDDSWIVYNPNQIKLADTIVKNNFGQIILPSKRFNANKNDIRENIKTFKEFLCEAIDLVYNPWFYDHAVRVLEDDLVEQEYEKLYPIEGEKFNREK
;
A
#
# COMPACT_ATOMS: atom_id res chain seq x y z
N MET A 1 7.75 -13.45 -3.56
CA MET A 1 7.72 -12.49 -2.42
C MET A 1 9.14 -12.26 -1.96
N ASN A 2 9.57 -11.00 -1.80
CA ASN A 2 10.93 -10.68 -1.37
C ASN A 2 11.10 -10.90 0.15
N ASP A 3 12.33 -10.83 0.65
CA ASP A 3 12.62 -11.19 2.04
C ASP A 3 12.13 -10.15 3.06
N ILE A 4 12.04 -8.87 2.68
CA ILE A 4 11.53 -7.83 3.59
C ILE A 4 10.02 -7.99 3.82
N ASP A 5 9.28 -8.38 2.77
CA ASP A 5 7.84 -8.66 2.88
C ASP A 5 7.56 -9.91 3.72
N LYS A 6 8.39 -10.96 3.59
CA LYS A 6 8.30 -12.16 4.45
C LYS A 6 8.49 -11.79 5.92
N LYS A 7 9.58 -11.07 6.25
CA LYS A 7 9.87 -10.61 7.61
C LYS A 7 8.72 -9.78 8.19
N TYR A 8 8.17 -8.87 7.40
CA TYR A 8 7.02 -8.08 7.81
C TYR A 8 5.81 -8.95 8.13
N LEU A 9 5.45 -9.90 7.26
CA LEU A 9 4.32 -10.80 7.50
C LEU A 9 4.54 -11.71 8.71
N ASP A 10 5.76 -12.20 8.92
CA ASP A 10 6.13 -12.99 10.09
C ASP A 10 6.00 -12.17 11.38
N ALA A 11 6.46 -10.91 11.39
CA ALA A 11 6.29 -9.99 12.50
C ALA A 11 4.80 -9.77 12.83
N ILE A 12 3.95 -9.52 11.81
CA ILE A 12 2.50 -9.40 12.00
C ILE A 12 1.89 -10.69 12.56
N LYS A 13 2.26 -11.85 12.01
CA LYS A 13 1.76 -13.17 12.45
C LYS A 13 2.10 -13.44 13.92
N ASN A 14 3.27 -12.99 14.36
CA ASN A 14 3.75 -13.14 15.73
C ASN A 14 3.31 -11.99 16.66
N ASN A 15 2.43 -11.09 16.19
CA ASN A 15 1.98 -9.89 16.90
C ASN A 15 3.13 -8.96 17.35
N ASN A 16 4.27 -9.01 16.66
CA ASN A 16 5.40 -8.12 16.85
C ASN A 16 5.22 -6.83 16.03
N LEU A 17 4.33 -5.95 16.50
CA LEU A 17 4.00 -4.72 15.79
C LEU A 17 5.16 -3.71 15.78
N GLU A 18 6.06 -3.76 16.76
CA GLU A 18 7.25 -2.91 16.81
C GLU A 18 8.21 -3.25 15.66
N GLU A 19 8.52 -4.54 15.47
CA GLU A 19 9.33 -4.98 14.34
C GLU A 19 8.66 -4.67 12.99
N ALA A 20 7.35 -4.87 12.89
CA ALA A 20 6.61 -4.52 11.69
C ALA A 20 6.66 -3.01 11.38
N ASP A 21 6.58 -2.14 12.39
CA ASP A 21 6.66 -0.69 12.23
C ASP A 21 8.07 -0.25 11.80
N GLU A 22 9.11 -0.83 12.40
CA GLU A 22 10.51 -0.55 12.00
C GLU A 22 10.80 -1.01 10.57
N ILE A 23 10.25 -2.15 10.14
CA ILE A 23 10.32 -2.58 8.74
C ILE A 23 9.65 -1.55 7.81
N ILE A 24 8.45 -1.09 8.16
CA ILE A 24 7.71 -0.08 7.38
C ILE A 24 8.52 1.20 7.26
N LYS A 25 9.07 1.71 8.38
CA LYS A 25 9.91 2.90 8.43
C LYS A 25 11.18 2.75 7.59
N GLN A 26 11.86 1.61 7.69
CA GLN A 26 13.07 1.34 6.90
C GLN A 26 12.76 1.31 5.39
N VAL A 27 11.67 0.66 5.00
CA VAL A 27 11.27 0.61 3.58
C VAL A 27 10.84 2.00 3.08
N ALA A 28 10.11 2.77 3.89
CA ALA A 28 9.76 4.15 3.58
C ALA A 28 11.00 4.99 3.31
N TYR A 29 11.95 4.98 4.26
CA TYR A 29 13.19 5.73 4.19
C TYR A 29 14.02 5.38 2.96
N ASN A 30 14.17 4.08 2.66
CA ASN A 30 14.91 3.59 1.50
C ASN A 30 14.29 3.99 0.16
N ASN A 31 12.99 4.30 0.14
CA ASN A 31 12.27 4.78 -1.05
C ASN A 31 12.09 6.31 -1.06
N GLY A 32 12.83 7.03 -0.21
CA GLY A 32 12.83 8.50 -0.16
C GLY A 32 11.72 9.12 0.69
N TYR A 33 10.83 8.32 1.29
CA TYR A 33 9.77 8.81 2.18
C TYR A 33 10.32 8.97 3.60
N LYS A 34 11.08 10.04 3.82
CA LYS A 34 11.93 10.21 5.01
C LYS A 34 11.24 10.91 6.18
N THR A 35 10.15 11.61 5.93
CA THR A 35 9.50 12.45 6.95
C THR A 35 8.17 11.86 7.36
N LYS A 36 8.00 11.55 8.65
CA LYS A 36 6.69 11.17 9.21
C LYS A 36 5.90 12.44 9.53
N ALA A 37 4.67 12.52 9.07
CA ALA A 37 3.81 13.68 9.29
C ALA A 37 2.34 13.29 9.43
N TYR A 38 1.51 14.26 9.79
CA TYR A 38 0.12 14.08 10.13
C TYR A 38 -0.77 15.06 9.37
N HIS A 39 -1.98 14.62 9.05
CA HIS A 39 -3.02 15.44 8.42
C HIS A 39 -4.38 15.13 9.05
N GLY A 40 -5.12 16.17 9.44
CA GLY A 40 -6.50 16.06 9.92
C GLY A 40 -7.49 16.11 8.75
N THR A 41 -8.50 15.24 8.76
CA THR A 41 -9.54 15.20 7.72
C THR A 41 -10.83 14.55 8.21
N ASN A 42 -11.98 14.91 7.63
CA ASN A 42 -13.25 14.19 7.79
C ASN A 42 -13.56 13.26 6.61
N ALA A 43 -12.72 13.27 5.56
CA ALA A 43 -13.01 12.59 4.31
C ALA A 43 -12.43 11.18 4.27
N ASN A 44 -13.12 10.29 3.54
CA ASN A 44 -12.59 8.99 3.15
C ASN A 44 -12.10 9.09 1.70
N PHE A 45 -10.79 8.94 1.51
CA PHE A 45 -10.13 8.99 0.21
C PHE A 45 -8.86 8.16 0.26
N ASN A 46 -8.37 7.79 -0.93
CA ASN A 46 -7.09 7.10 -1.09
C ASN A 46 -6.09 7.94 -1.90
N VAL A 47 -6.50 9.08 -2.44
CA VAL A 47 -5.65 9.98 -3.22
C VAL A 47 -5.89 11.38 -2.71
N PHE A 48 -4.83 12.03 -2.24
CA PHE A 48 -4.89 13.46 -1.97
C PHE A 48 -5.07 14.23 -3.28
N LYS A 49 -5.86 15.30 -3.26
CA LYS A 49 -6.06 16.17 -4.42
C LYS A 49 -5.40 17.51 -4.13
N ALA A 50 -4.20 17.71 -4.66
CA ALA A 50 -3.60 19.04 -4.67
C ALA A 50 -4.28 19.88 -5.75
N GLN A 51 -4.65 21.11 -5.40
CA GLN A 51 -5.05 22.12 -6.37
C GLN A 51 -4.25 23.38 -6.06
N ILE A 52 -3.86 24.13 -7.09
CA ILE A 52 -3.23 25.44 -6.90
C ILE A 52 -4.16 26.32 -6.07
N GLY A 53 -3.65 26.91 -4.99
CA GLY A 53 -4.42 27.66 -4.01
C GLY A 53 -5.17 26.80 -2.98
N LYS A 54 -4.97 25.47 -3.01
CA LYS A 54 -5.43 24.51 -1.99
C LYS A 54 -4.32 23.51 -1.68
N ALA A 55 -3.21 24.05 -1.19
CA ALA A 55 -2.10 23.30 -0.63
C ALA A 55 -2.58 22.21 0.36
N ILE A 56 -1.95 21.03 0.29
CA ILE A 56 -2.18 19.97 1.26
C ILE A 56 -1.15 20.16 2.38
N TRP A 57 -1.64 20.56 3.54
CA TRP A 57 -0.82 20.81 4.73
C TRP A 57 -0.65 19.55 5.56
N PHE A 58 0.56 19.36 6.06
CA PHE A 58 0.91 18.35 7.05
C PHE A 58 1.71 19.01 8.19
N THR A 59 1.74 18.36 9.34
CA THR A 59 2.60 18.74 10.47
C THR A 59 3.37 17.52 10.98
N GLU A 60 4.58 17.70 11.47
CA GLU A 60 5.33 16.67 12.18
C GLU A 60 4.84 16.47 13.63
N ASP A 61 4.17 17.48 14.21
CA ASP A 61 3.57 17.40 15.54
C ASP A 61 2.07 17.12 15.46
N LYS A 62 1.69 15.89 15.80
CA LYS A 62 0.28 15.45 15.86
C LYS A 62 -0.55 16.28 16.85
N THR A 63 0.04 16.75 17.94
CA THR A 63 -0.68 17.50 18.99
C THR A 63 -1.18 18.85 18.49
N LEU A 64 -0.51 19.45 17.50
CA LEU A 64 -0.95 20.70 16.88
C LEU A 64 -2.26 20.51 16.09
N ILE A 65 -2.47 19.33 15.49
CA ILE A 65 -3.74 18.99 14.84
C ILE A 65 -4.85 18.88 15.87
N GLU A 66 -4.59 18.16 16.96
CA GLU A 66 -5.55 17.92 18.04
C GLU A 66 -5.98 19.24 18.71
N ARG A 67 -5.08 20.22 18.80
CA ARG A 67 -5.34 21.57 19.32
C ARG A 67 -5.96 22.53 18.29
N GLY A 68 -5.95 22.19 17.00
CA GLY A 68 -6.51 23.06 15.95
C GLY A 68 -5.62 24.25 15.58
N GLU A 69 -4.31 24.17 15.85
CA GLU A 69 -3.37 25.30 15.74
C GLU A 69 -2.61 25.35 14.40
N VAL A 70 -2.90 24.43 13.46
CA VAL A 70 -2.19 24.33 12.17
C VAL A 70 -3.14 24.21 10.98
N GLY A 71 -2.66 24.58 9.79
CA GLY A 71 -3.41 24.45 8.54
C GLY A 71 -3.81 23.01 8.18
N ALA A 72 -3.16 22.02 8.79
CA ALA A 72 -3.47 20.59 8.65
C ALA A 72 -4.69 20.12 9.49
N SER A 73 -5.35 20.99 10.26
CA SER A 73 -6.35 20.62 11.29
C SER A 73 -7.77 20.33 10.77
N GLY A 74 -7.93 19.54 9.70
CA GLY A 74 -9.25 19.04 9.35
C GLY A 74 -9.87 18.21 10.49
N LYS A 75 -11.15 18.43 10.79
CA LYS A 75 -11.85 17.76 11.90
C LYS A 75 -12.24 16.33 11.51
N GLY A 76 -12.14 15.35 12.41
CA GLY A 76 -12.66 13.98 12.19
C GLY A 76 -11.67 12.89 12.57
N LYS A 77 -10.71 12.61 11.68
CA LYS A 77 -9.62 11.65 11.91
C LYS A 77 -8.28 12.27 11.56
N ILE A 78 -7.23 11.77 12.20
CA ILE A 78 -5.84 12.10 11.89
C ILE A 78 -5.27 10.93 11.11
N ILE A 79 -4.73 11.20 9.92
CA ILE A 79 -3.99 10.22 9.14
C ILE A 79 -2.49 10.46 9.31
N SER A 80 -1.74 9.38 9.54
CA SER A 80 -0.28 9.40 9.61
C SER A 80 0.31 8.97 8.27
N VAL A 81 1.29 9.74 7.78
CA VAL A 81 1.91 9.53 6.48
C VAL A 81 3.43 9.63 6.57
N TYR A 82 4.11 9.00 5.62
CA TYR A 82 5.47 9.35 5.25
C TYR A 82 5.45 10.20 3.98
N LEU A 83 6.26 11.27 3.98
CA LEU A 83 6.40 12.24 2.90
C LEU A 83 7.74 12.04 2.18
N ARG A 84 7.71 12.10 0.85
CA ARG A 84 8.88 12.17 -0.03
C ARG A 84 9.05 13.59 -0.56
N THR A 85 9.95 14.35 0.06
CA THR A 85 10.23 15.75 -0.23
C THR A 85 11.73 15.92 -0.52
N GLU A 86 12.08 16.00 -1.80
CA GLU A 86 13.47 15.98 -2.28
C GLU A 86 14.06 17.38 -2.41
N ASN A 87 13.24 18.38 -2.74
CA ASN A 87 13.67 19.76 -2.93
C ASN A 87 12.63 20.73 -2.34
N PRO A 88 12.56 20.85 -1.01
CA PRO A 88 11.62 21.77 -0.36
C PRO A 88 12.08 23.22 -0.48
N ALA A 89 11.14 24.11 -0.80
CA ALA A 89 11.26 25.54 -0.55
C ALA A 89 11.15 25.84 0.95
N GLY A 90 11.69 26.99 1.38
CA GLY A 90 11.59 27.47 2.76
C GLY A 90 10.78 28.76 2.90
N TRP A 91 10.89 29.39 4.07
CA TRP A 91 10.23 30.67 4.38
C TRP A 91 10.49 31.76 3.34
N ASN A 92 11.72 31.89 2.87
CA ASN A 92 12.11 32.94 1.91
C ASN A 92 11.34 32.86 0.59
N GLU A 93 11.19 31.66 0.04
CA GLU A 93 10.43 31.44 -1.19
C GLU A 93 8.93 31.57 -0.93
N TYR A 94 8.43 30.99 0.17
CA TYR A 94 7.01 30.98 0.51
C TYR A 94 6.43 32.40 0.73
N GLU A 95 7.20 33.31 1.31
CA GLU A 95 6.76 34.70 1.55
C GLU A 95 6.81 35.58 0.29
N LYS A 96 7.69 35.26 -0.66
CA LYS A 96 7.95 36.11 -1.84
C LYS A 96 7.28 35.64 -3.11
N LEU A 97 6.92 34.35 -3.17
CA LEU A 97 6.49 33.68 -4.39
C LEU A 97 5.12 33.03 -4.20
N GLY A 98 4.29 33.06 -5.24
CA GLY A 98 3.10 32.23 -5.29
C GLY A 98 3.45 30.75 -5.50
N GLU A 99 2.56 29.83 -5.08
CA GLU A 99 2.75 28.38 -5.22
C GLU A 99 3.17 27.95 -6.64
N GLY A 100 2.56 28.55 -7.68
CA GLY A 100 2.93 28.23 -9.06
C GLY A 100 4.37 28.63 -9.42
N GLN A 101 4.90 29.71 -8.84
CA GLN A 101 6.29 30.12 -9.03
C GLN A 101 7.24 29.18 -8.28
N ILE A 102 6.90 28.79 -7.06
CA ILE A 102 7.66 27.81 -6.27
C ILE A 102 7.79 26.50 -7.05
N ILE A 103 6.68 25.98 -7.59
CA ILE A 103 6.68 24.76 -8.42
C ILE A 103 7.51 24.96 -9.70
N ASN A 104 7.34 26.09 -10.40
CA ASN A 104 8.08 26.37 -11.64
C ASN A 104 9.59 26.55 -11.43
N MET A 105 10.01 26.90 -10.22
CA MET A 105 11.43 26.97 -9.83
C MET A 105 12.01 25.59 -9.48
N GLY A 106 11.19 24.54 -9.53
CA GLY A 106 11.63 23.16 -9.33
C GLY A 106 11.54 22.67 -7.88
N PHE A 107 10.92 23.44 -6.98
CA PHE A 107 10.64 22.96 -5.63
C PHE A 107 9.45 21.99 -5.67
N ASP A 108 9.57 20.88 -4.94
CA ASP A 108 8.58 19.80 -4.93
C ASP A 108 7.63 19.86 -3.71
N SER A 109 7.93 20.75 -2.78
CA SER A 109 7.27 20.91 -1.48
C SER A 109 7.70 22.22 -0.81
N VAL A 110 7.09 22.55 0.33
CA VAL A 110 7.53 23.64 1.21
C VAL A 110 7.68 23.11 2.63
N LYS A 111 8.75 23.50 3.31
CA LYS A 111 9.00 23.21 4.72
C LYS A 111 9.01 24.52 5.53
N LEU A 112 8.08 24.63 6.48
CA LEU A 112 7.91 25.79 7.36
C LEU A 112 7.88 25.31 8.81
N ASP A 113 9.03 25.34 9.48
CA ASP A 113 9.23 24.82 10.84
C ASP A 113 8.76 23.37 10.96
N ASP A 114 7.67 23.06 11.67
CA ASP A 114 7.11 21.71 11.80
C ASP A 114 6.08 21.36 10.71
N SER A 115 5.75 22.32 9.84
CA SER A 115 4.74 22.17 8.79
C SER A 115 5.34 21.83 7.43
N TRP A 116 4.57 21.08 6.64
CA TRP A 116 4.89 20.74 5.26
C TRP A 116 3.72 21.05 4.34
N ILE A 117 4.03 21.59 3.17
CA ILE A 117 3.12 21.66 2.03
C ILE A 117 3.63 20.70 0.97
N VAL A 118 2.76 19.80 0.49
CA VAL A 118 3.11 18.82 -0.54
C VAL A 118 2.18 18.98 -1.74
N TYR A 119 2.76 19.00 -2.94
CA TYR A 119 2.03 19.30 -4.17
C TYR A 119 1.60 18.07 -4.96
N ASN A 120 2.32 16.95 -4.85
CA ASN A 120 1.99 15.75 -5.63
C ASN A 120 1.51 14.60 -4.74
N PRO A 121 0.42 13.90 -5.09
CA PRO A 121 -0.12 12.81 -4.27
C PRO A 121 0.83 11.62 -4.13
N ASN A 122 1.66 11.38 -5.14
CA ASN A 122 2.66 10.30 -5.11
C ASN A 122 3.80 10.54 -4.10
N GLN A 123 3.93 11.74 -3.53
CA GLN A 123 4.87 12.05 -2.46
C GLN A 123 4.35 11.59 -1.09
N ILE A 124 3.12 11.09 -0.99
CA ILE A 124 2.44 10.83 0.29
C ILE A 124 2.02 9.37 0.39
N LYS A 125 2.46 8.66 1.43
CA LYS A 125 2.09 7.25 1.71
C LYS A 125 1.71 7.05 3.16
N LEU A 126 0.75 6.15 3.45
CA LEU A 126 0.35 5.87 4.83
C LEU A 126 1.50 5.29 5.67
N ALA A 127 1.61 5.80 6.89
CA ALA A 127 2.59 5.35 7.88
C ALA A 127 2.06 4.24 8.80
N ASP A 128 0.77 3.91 8.75
CA ASP A 128 0.17 2.90 9.63
C ASP A 128 0.85 1.54 9.47
N THR A 129 1.18 0.87 10.58
CA THR A 129 1.89 -0.43 10.56
C THR A 129 1.19 -1.46 9.68
N ILE A 130 -0.15 -1.50 9.71
CA ILE A 130 -0.98 -2.40 8.88
C ILE A 130 -1.91 -1.56 8.00
N VAL A 131 -1.77 -1.70 6.69
CA VAL A 131 -2.68 -1.09 5.71
C VAL A 131 -3.27 -2.18 4.84
N LYS A 132 -4.58 -2.08 4.59
CA LYS A 132 -5.32 -3.04 3.78
C LYS A 132 -5.85 -2.41 2.50
N ASN A 133 -5.91 -3.21 1.45
CA ASN A 133 -6.61 -2.84 0.21
C ASN A 133 -8.14 -2.93 0.39
N ASN A 134 -8.88 -2.67 -0.67
CA ASN A 134 -10.35 -2.69 -0.63
C ASN A 134 -10.94 -4.10 -0.45
N PHE A 135 -10.15 -5.15 -0.63
CA PHE A 135 -10.52 -6.55 -0.41
C PHE A 135 -10.13 -7.05 0.99
N GLY A 136 -9.62 -6.17 1.85
CA GLY A 136 -9.18 -6.53 3.21
C GLY A 136 -7.82 -7.22 3.28
N GLN A 137 -7.10 -7.35 2.15
CA GLN A 137 -5.77 -7.94 2.10
C GLN A 137 -4.72 -6.93 2.55
N ILE A 138 -3.71 -7.40 3.30
CA ILE A 138 -2.58 -6.58 3.75
C ILE A 138 -1.76 -6.16 2.53
N ILE A 139 -1.43 -4.86 2.47
CA ILE A 139 -0.52 -4.32 1.45
C ILE A 139 0.91 -4.41 1.99
N LEU A 140 1.76 -5.10 1.24
CA LEU A 140 3.15 -5.35 1.62
C LEU A 140 4.00 -4.07 1.58
N PRO A 141 5.02 -3.93 2.46
CA PRO A 141 5.90 -2.77 2.48
C PRO A 141 6.56 -2.47 1.13
N SER A 142 7.04 -3.49 0.42
CA SER A 142 7.72 -3.32 -0.88
C SER A 142 6.83 -2.75 -2.00
N LYS A 143 5.52 -2.80 -1.77
CA LYS A 143 4.46 -2.38 -2.67
C LYS A 143 3.98 -0.97 -2.29
N ARG A 144 3.79 -0.73 -0.99
CA ARG A 144 3.28 0.54 -0.46
C ARG A 144 4.04 1.79 -0.94
N PHE A 145 5.38 1.79 -0.87
CA PHE A 145 6.20 2.99 -1.08
C PHE A 145 6.58 3.23 -2.53
N ASN A 146 5.57 3.33 -3.41
CA ASN A 146 5.74 3.46 -4.85
C ASN A 146 5.47 4.88 -5.35
N ALA A 147 6.51 5.59 -5.79
CA ALA A 147 6.44 6.96 -6.30
C ALA A 147 5.71 7.11 -7.67
N ASN A 148 5.42 5.99 -8.35
CA ASN A 148 4.65 6.00 -9.60
C ASN A 148 3.13 5.88 -9.37
N LYS A 149 2.69 5.84 -8.11
CA LYS A 149 1.28 5.67 -7.75
C LYS A 149 0.82 6.82 -6.87
N ASN A 150 -0.33 7.42 -7.21
CA ASN A 150 -0.96 8.48 -6.43
C ASN A 150 -1.74 7.98 -5.21
N ASP A 151 -2.07 6.69 -5.17
CA ASP A 151 -2.78 6.10 -4.03
C ASP A 151 -1.86 6.04 -2.81
N ILE A 152 -2.34 6.50 -1.65
CA ILE A 152 -1.60 6.58 -0.38
C ILE A 152 -1.26 5.21 0.21
N ARG A 153 -1.95 4.15 -0.24
CA ARG A 153 -1.76 2.77 0.18
C ARG A 153 -1.01 1.94 -0.86
N GLU A 154 -1.15 2.31 -2.14
CA GLU A 154 -0.87 1.51 -3.33
C GLU A 154 -1.98 0.48 -3.64
N ASN A 155 -3.18 0.97 -4.01
CA ASN A 155 -4.30 0.08 -4.32
C ASN A 155 -4.03 -0.73 -5.61
N ILE A 156 -3.75 -2.00 -5.39
CA ILE A 156 -3.47 -3.05 -6.35
C ILE A 156 -4.74 -3.27 -7.19
N LYS A 157 -4.57 -3.15 -8.51
CA LYS A 157 -5.44 -3.58 -9.61
C LYS A 157 -6.96 -3.49 -9.44
N THR A 158 -7.60 -2.76 -10.33
CA THR A 158 -9.06 -2.87 -10.51
C THR A 158 -9.47 -4.32 -10.73
N PHE A 159 -10.71 -4.71 -10.39
CA PHE A 159 -11.22 -6.06 -10.69
C PHE A 159 -11.00 -6.43 -12.17
N LYS A 160 -11.06 -5.44 -13.07
CA LYS A 160 -10.72 -5.59 -14.48
C LYS A 160 -9.25 -5.95 -14.71
N GLU A 161 -8.31 -5.29 -14.04
CA GLU A 161 -6.88 -5.60 -14.16
C GLU A 161 -6.50 -6.94 -13.52
N PHE A 162 -7.19 -7.35 -12.46
CA PHE A 162 -7.07 -8.69 -11.88
C PHE A 162 -7.62 -9.75 -12.84
N LEU A 163 -8.81 -9.52 -13.40
CA LEU A 163 -9.39 -10.39 -14.43
C LEU A 163 -8.51 -10.47 -15.67
N CYS A 164 -7.92 -9.37 -16.14
CA CYS A 164 -7.02 -9.41 -17.29
C CYS A 164 -5.79 -10.31 -17.03
N GLU A 165 -5.15 -10.22 -15.87
CA GLU A 165 -4.04 -11.12 -15.52
C GLU A 165 -4.48 -12.58 -15.37
N ALA A 166 -5.62 -12.82 -14.72
CA ALA A 166 -6.17 -14.16 -14.58
C ALA A 166 -6.58 -14.75 -15.94
N ILE A 167 -7.16 -13.93 -16.83
CA ILE A 167 -7.50 -14.32 -18.20
C ILE A 167 -6.22 -14.58 -19.00
N ASP A 168 -5.18 -13.74 -18.91
CA ASP A 168 -3.90 -13.97 -19.60
C ASP A 168 -3.21 -15.26 -19.13
N LEU A 169 -3.36 -15.64 -17.85
CA LEU A 169 -2.90 -16.94 -17.32
C LEU A 169 -3.74 -18.12 -17.84
N VAL A 170 -5.05 -17.95 -17.94
CA VAL A 170 -5.98 -18.97 -18.46
C VAL A 170 -5.89 -19.10 -19.99
N TYR A 171 -5.60 -18.04 -20.72
CA TYR A 171 -5.53 -18.02 -22.20
C TYR A 171 -4.13 -18.19 -22.76
N ASN A 172 -3.12 -18.49 -21.93
CA ASN A 172 -1.82 -18.93 -22.42
C ASN A 172 -1.93 -20.40 -22.89
N PRO A 173 -1.81 -20.70 -24.20
CA PRO A 173 -2.14 -22.03 -24.75
C PRO A 173 -1.34 -23.18 -24.12
N TRP A 174 -0.15 -22.89 -23.57
CA TRP A 174 0.72 -23.87 -22.92
C TRP A 174 0.29 -24.24 -21.50
N PHE A 175 -0.47 -23.39 -20.81
CA PHE A 175 -0.96 -23.67 -19.45
C PHE A 175 -2.34 -24.32 -19.44
N TYR A 176 -3.18 -24.05 -20.46
CA TYR A 176 -4.50 -24.67 -20.59
C TYR A 176 -4.39 -26.19 -20.71
N ASP A 177 -3.45 -26.68 -21.52
CA ASP A 177 -3.24 -28.13 -21.73
C ASP A 177 -2.69 -28.85 -20.49
N HIS A 178 -2.05 -28.13 -19.56
CA HIS A 178 -1.50 -28.69 -18.31
C HIS A 178 -2.49 -28.59 -17.14
N ALA A 179 -3.21 -27.47 -17.00
CA ALA A 179 -4.19 -27.27 -15.93
C ALA A 179 -5.46 -28.09 -16.16
N VAL A 180 -5.89 -28.27 -17.41
CA VAL A 180 -7.01 -29.17 -17.76
C VAL A 180 -6.62 -30.62 -17.47
N ARG A 181 -5.41 -31.06 -17.82
CA ARG A 181 -4.93 -32.41 -17.49
C ARG A 181 -4.90 -32.71 -15.99
N VAL A 182 -4.39 -31.78 -15.18
CA VAL A 182 -4.30 -31.98 -13.72
C VAL A 182 -5.68 -32.00 -13.06
N LEU A 183 -6.64 -31.21 -13.56
CA LEU A 183 -8.01 -31.18 -13.04
C LEU A 183 -8.88 -32.33 -13.56
N GLU A 184 -8.63 -32.82 -14.78
CA GLU A 184 -9.30 -34.00 -15.33
C GLU A 184 -8.82 -35.29 -14.66
N ASP A 185 -7.53 -35.43 -14.36
CA ASP A 185 -6.99 -36.61 -13.67
C ASP A 185 -7.52 -36.73 -12.22
N ASP A 186 -7.59 -35.62 -11.46
CA ASP A 186 -8.12 -35.60 -10.08
C ASP A 186 -9.65 -35.80 -10.00
N LEU A 187 -10.41 -35.38 -11.01
CA LEU A 187 -11.87 -35.57 -11.06
C LEU A 187 -12.27 -36.98 -11.52
N VAL A 188 -11.48 -37.60 -12.40
CA VAL A 188 -11.73 -38.97 -12.86
C VAL A 188 -11.46 -40.00 -11.74
N GLU A 189 -10.42 -39.81 -10.92
CA GLU A 189 -10.17 -40.69 -9.76
C GLU A 189 -11.31 -40.59 -8.71
N GLN A 190 -11.82 -39.40 -8.43
CA GLN A 190 -12.88 -39.19 -7.43
C GLN A 190 -14.26 -39.69 -7.88
N GLU A 191 -14.55 -39.70 -9.19
CA GLU A 191 -15.80 -40.30 -9.71
C GLU A 191 -15.71 -41.83 -9.86
N TYR A 192 -14.54 -42.38 -10.19
CA TYR A 192 -14.36 -43.84 -10.29
C TYR A 192 -14.55 -44.53 -8.93
N GLU A 193 -14.01 -43.98 -7.83
CA GLU A 193 -14.21 -44.53 -6.48
C GLU A 193 -15.66 -44.43 -5.99
N LYS A 194 -16.42 -43.44 -6.49
CA LYS A 194 -17.85 -43.28 -6.17
C LYS A 194 -18.77 -44.22 -6.95
N LEU A 195 -18.41 -44.54 -8.20
CA LEU A 195 -19.20 -45.41 -9.08
C LEU A 195 -18.91 -46.90 -8.87
N TYR A 196 -17.71 -47.23 -8.37
CA TYR A 196 -17.30 -48.59 -8.06
C TYR A 196 -16.67 -48.66 -6.66
N PRO A 197 -17.47 -48.54 -5.57
CA PRO A 197 -16.97 -48.80 -4.24
C PRO A 197 -16.49 -50.26 -4.20
N ILE A 198 -15.20 -50.47 -3.99
CA ILE A 198 -14.65 -51.81 -3.79
C ILE A 198 -15.18 -52.31 -2.44
N GLU A 199 -16.33 -53.00 -2.47
CA GLU A 199 -16.81 -53.76 -1.31
C GLU A 199 -15.79 -54.86 -1.00
N GLY A 200 -15.34 -54.87 0.25
CA GLY A 200 -14.10 -55.51 0.64
C GLY A 200 -14.08 -57.03 0.47
N GLU A 201 -12.91 -57.55 0.12
CA GLU A 201 -12.48 -58.87 0.54
C GLU A 201 -11.14 -58.77 1.27
N LYS A 202 -11.17 -59.22 2.53
CA LYS A 202 -10.00 -59.61 3.31
C LYS A 202 -9.19 -60.61 2.49
N PHE A 203 -7.96 -60.27 2.12
CA PHE A 203 -6.94 -61.29 1.82
C PHE A 203 -5.84 -61.26 2.86
N ASN A 204 -6.00 -62.18 3.82
CA ASN A 204 -4.92 -62.76 4.60
C ASN A 204 -3.91 -63.43 3.66
N ARG A 205 -2.61 -63.26 3.96
CA ARG A 205 -1.48 -64.23 3.83
C ARG A 205 -0.22 -63.44 4.20
N GLU A 206 0.39 -63.60 5.36
CA GLU A 206 1.23 -64.77 5.74
C GLU A 206 1.93 -65.41 4.53
N LYS A 207 3.12 -64.92 4.18
CA LYS A 207 4.43 -65.54 4.45
C LYS A 207 5.56 -64.73 3.79
#